data_AF-A0AAE1LJP3-F1
#
_entry.id   AF-A0AAE1LJP3-F1
#
_cell.length_a   1.000
_cell.length_b   1.000
_cell.length_c   1.000
_cell.angle_alpha   90.00
_cell.angle_beta   90.00
_cell.angle_gamma   90.00
#
_symmetry.space_group_name_H-M   'P 1'
#
loop_
_entity.id
_entity.type
_entity.pdbx_description
1 polymer ?
#
loop_
_entity_poly.entity_id
_entity_poly.type
_entity_poly.pdbx_seq_one_letter_code
_entity_poly.pdbx_strand_id
1 'polypeptide(L)'
;MALLIVFVSGMAVLLGAHRLYSHRSYKATFLLRLLVVLWHTVSSQNCLWVWVRDHRQHHKYSDTDADPHNARRGFFFSHIGWLMVRKHPAVFEAGRKVDMSDIEADWLVMFQKKYNKNGVPEHLVAEPDPEDKVFNQDEALLMEDKRTDSKKMAASLITAKDRSKEKQG
;
A
#
# COMPACT_ATOMS: atom_id res chain seq x y z
N MET A 1 15.73 -8.82 -27.26
CA MET A 1 15.90 -9.29 -25.86
C MET A 1 15.19 -8.39 -24.84
N ALA A 2 15.49 -7.09 -24.75
CA ALA A 2 14.84 -6.18 -23.79
C ALA A 2 13.29 -6.15 -23.88
N LEU A 3 12.73 -6.02 -25.10
CA LEU A 3 11.28 -5.99 -25.31
C LEU A 3 10.59 -7.29 -24.84
N LEU A 4 11.25 -8.43 -25.03
CA LEU A 4 10.73 -9.71 -24.58
C LEU A 4 10.66 -9.75 -23.05
N ILE A 5 11.72 -9.30 -22.36
CA ILE A 5 11.78 -9.25 -20.89
C ILE A 5 10.71 -8.31 -20.33
N VAL A 6 10.53 -7.13 -20.92
CA VAL A 6 9.47 -6.17 -20.53
C VAL A 6 8.10 -6.80 -20.72
N PHE A 7 7.87 -7.45 -21.85
CA PHE A 7 6.59 -8.09 -22.14
C PHE A 7 6.28 -9.22 -21.15
N VAL A 8 7.19 -10.19 -20.96
CA VAL A 8 6.91 -11.34 -20.08
C VAL A 8 6.82 -10.95 -18.60
N SER A 9 7.62 -9.98 -18.15
CA SER A 9 7.54 -9.48 -16.77
C SER A 9 6.26 -8.67 -16.55
N GLY A 10 5.85 -7.83 -17.50
CA GLY A 10 4.56 -7.14 -17.48
C GLY A 10 3.37 -8.09 -17.47
N MET A 11 3.43 -9.17 -18.26
CA MET A 11 2.40 -10.22 -18.25
C MET A 11 2.36 -10.99 -16.92
N ALA A 12 3.50 -11.19 -16.26
CA ALA A 12 3.54 -11.79 -14.93
C ALA A 12 2.91 -10.90 -13.86
N VAL A 13 3.01 -9.58 -13.96
CA VAL A 13 2.28 -8.64 -13.09
C VAL A 13 0.78 -8.67 -13.44
N LEU A 14 0.42 -8.49 -14.71
CA LEU A 14 -0.97 -8.36 -15.16
C LEU A 14 -1.79 -9.65 -15.00
N LEU A 15 -1.28 -10.79 -15.46
CA LEU A 15 -1.98 -12.06 -15.38
C LEU A 15 -1.69 -12.76 -14.05
N GLY A 16 -0.46 -12.67 -13.56
CA GLY A 16 -0.03 -13.32 -12.32
C GLY A 16 -0.42 -12.55 -11.07
N ALA A 17 0.37 -11.55 -10.68
CA ALA A 17 0.17 -10.84 -9.42
C ALA A 17 -1.24 -10.24 -9.29
N HIS A 18 -1.73 -9.61 -10.36
CA HIS A 18 -3.02 -8.96 -10.39
C HIS A 18 -4.19 -9.97 -10.50
N ARG A 19 -4.31 -10.70 -11.62
CA ARG A 19 -5.50 -11.54 -11.87
C ARG A 19 -5.49 -12.88 -11.12
N LEU A 20 -4.37 -13.59 -11.14
CA LEU A 20 -4.26 -14.91 -10.52
C LEU A 20 -4.21 -14.80 -8.99
N TYR A 21 -3.26 -14.04 -8.44
CA TYR A 21 -3.04 -14.05 -6.99
C TYR A 21 -3.88 -13.02 -6.24
N SER A 22 -4.04 -11.79 -6.74
CA SER A 22 -4.80 -10.78 -6.01
C SER A 22 -6.31 -10.99 -6.11
N HIS A 23 -6.82 -11.27 -7.32
CA HIS A 23 -8.26 -11.38 -7.59
C HIS A 23 -8.77 -12.81 -7.73
N ARG A 24 -7.89 -13.81 -7.74
CA ARG A 24 -8.25 -15.24 -7.89
C ARG A 24 -9.17 -15.50 -9.10
N SER A 25 -8.98 -14.76 -10.20
CA SER A 25 -9.89 -14.79 -11.35
C SER A 25 -9.85 -16.10 -12.14
N TYR A 26 -8.81 -16.91 -11.95
CA TYR A 26 -8.67 -18.22 -12.57
C TYR A 26 -7.76 -19.13 -11.74
N LYS A 27 -7.77 -20.44 -12.03
CA LYS A 27 -6.84 -21.41 -11.45
C LYS A 27 -5.71 -21.70 -12.43
N ALA A 28 -4.49 -21.77 -11.94
CA ALA A 28 -3.31 -22.03 -12.75
C ALA A 28 -2.68 -23.38 -12.40
N THR A 29 -2.14 -24.06 -13.41
CA THR A 29 -1.30 -25.25 -13.19
C THR A 29 0.00 -24.86 -12.49
N PHE A 30 0.68 -25.84 -11.89
CA PHE A 30 1.95 -25.59 -11.21
C PHE A 30 3.00 -24.94 -12.13
N LEU A 31 3.12 -25.41 -13.38
CA LEU A 31 4.06 -24.84 -14.35
C LEU A 31 3.78 -23.36 -14.62
N LEU A 32 2.51 -22.99 -14.79
CA LEU A 32 2.14 -21.59 -15.00
C LEU A 32 2.44 -20.74 -13.77
N ARG A 33 2.14 -21.25 -12.55
CA ARG A 33 2.48 -20.57 -11.30
C ARG A 33 3.99 -20.35 -11.15
N LEU A 34 4.79 -21.36 -11.49
CA LEU A 34 6.25 -21.28 -11.49
C LEU A 34 6.75 -20.18 -12.43
N LEU A 35 6.28 -20.18 -13.68
CA LEU A 35 6.65 -19.16 -14.66
C LEU A 35 6.24 -17.75 -14.19
N VAL A 36 5.02 -17.60 -13.67
CA VAL A 36 4.55 -16.32 -13.12
C VAL A 36 5.47 -15.82 -12.01
N VAL A 37 5.82 -16.67 -11.03
CA VAL A 37 6.67 -16.27 -9.90
C VAL A 37 8.07 -15.88 -10.37
N LEU A 38 8.65 -16.63 -11.32
CA LEU A 38 9.95 -16.31 -11.91
C LEU A 38 9.94 -14.96 -12.64
N TRP A 39 9.01 -14.77 -13.57
CA TRP A 39 8.93 -13.54 -14.36
C TRP A 39 8.46 -12.32 -13.55
N HIS A 40 7.66 -12.52 -12.51
CA HIS A 40 7.33 -11.47 -11.55
C HIS A 40 8.58 -11.00 -10.80
N THR A 41 9.47 -11.92 -10.44
CA THR A 41 10.73 -11.56 -9.76
C THR A 41 11.59 -10.64 -10.64
N VAL A 42 11.55 -10.83 -11.95
CA VAL A 42 12.24 -9.95 -12.93
C VAL A 42 11.60 -8.55 -13.00
N SER A 43 10.30 -8.41 -12.71
CA SER A 43 9.60 -7.12 -12.77
C SER A 43 10.04 -6.10 -11.71
N SER A 44 10.70 -6.56 -10.63
CA SER A 44 11.20 -5.72 -9.52
C SER A 44 10.13 -4.85 -8.83
N GLN A 45 8.85 -5.28 -8.84
CA GLN A 45 7.76 -4.62 -8.13
C GLN A 45 7.49 -5.28 -6.76
N ASN A 46 8.51 -5.33 -5.90
CA ASN A 46 8.49 -6.09 -4.64
C ASN A 46 8.33 -7.61 -4.83
N CYS A 47 8.35 -8.34 -3.71
CA CYS A 47 7.94 -9.74 -3.72
C CYS A 47 6.41 -9.85 -3.91
N LEU A 48 5.98 -10.94 -4.51
CA LEU A 48 4.60 -11.18 -4.90
C LEU A 48 3.63 -11.12 -3.70
N TRP A 49 4.07 -11.58 -2.52
CA TRP A 49 3.27 -11.49 -1.29
C TRP A 49 2.92 -10.05 -0.93
N VAL A 50 3.91 -9.15 -0.99
CA VAL A 50 3.72 -7.71 -0.69
C VAL A 50 2.83 -7.07 -1.73
N TRP A 51 3.09 -7.33 -3.01
CA TRP A 51 2.31 -6.79 -4.11
C TRP A 51 0.83 -7.16 -3.97
N VAL A 52 0.55 -8.45 -3.70
CA VAL A 52 -0.82 -8.95 -3.52
C VAL A 52 -1.50 -8.32 -2.31
N ARG A 53 -0.80 -8.20 -1.17
CA ARG A 53 -1.33 -7.56 0.03
C ARG A 53 -1.72 -6.10 -0.25
N ASP A 54 -0.79 -5.32 -0.77
CA ASP A 54 -0.98 -3.89 -1.03
C ASP A 54 -2.07 -3.68 -2.09
N HIS A 55 -2.15 -4.55 -3.11
CA HIS A 55 -3.18 -4.49 -4.14
C HIS A 55 -4.59 -4.83 -3.62
N ARG A 56 -4.71 -5.89 -2.80
CA ARG A 56 -5.99 -6.23 -2.12
C ARG A 56 -6.43 -5.09 -1.20
N GLN A 57 -5.48 -4.50 -0.49
CA GLN A 57 -5.72 -3.35 0.38
C GLN A 57 -6.21 -2.13 -0.40
N HIS A 58 -5.53 -1.79 -1.50
CA HIS A 58 -5.93 -0.70 -2.39
C HIS A 58 -7.39 -0.85 -2.84
N HIS A 59 -7.78 -2.03 -3.32
CA HIS A 59 -9.18 -2.26 -3.72
C HIS A 59 -10.18 -2.12 -2.58
N LYS A 60 -9.81 -2.51 -1.36
CA LYS A 60 -10.71 -2.47 -0.19
C LYS A 60 -10.84 -1.06 0.38
N TYR A 61 -9.78 -0.26 0.34
CA TYR A 61 -9.70 1.04 1.01
C TYR A 61 -9.37 2.19 0.04
N SER A 62 -9.68 2.02 -1.25
CA SER A 62 -9.40 3.00 -2.32
C SER A 62 -9.78 4.41 -1.89
N ASP A 63 -8.93 5.37 -2.23
CA ASP A 63 -9.19 6.79 -2.01
C ASP A 63 -9.34 7.18 -0.51
N THR A 64 -8.74 6.39 0.38
CA THR A 64 -8.60 6.69 1.82
C THR A 64 -7.14 6.69 2.26
N ASP A 65 -6.86 7.14 3.48
CA ASP A 65 -5.50 7.10 4.05
C ASP A 65 -4.97 5.67 4.29
N ALA A 66 -5.83 4.66 4.20
CA ALA A 66 -5.46 3.25 4.24
C ALA A 66 -5.11 2.69 2.85
N ASP A 67 -5.24 3.46 1.77
CA ASP A 67 -4.77 3.10 0.43
C ASP A 67 -3.27 3.42 0.29
N PRO A 68 -2.38 2.43 0.03
CA PRO A 68 -0.95 2.65 -0.13
C PRO A 68 -0.58 3.73 -1.16
N HIS A 69 -1.39 3.89 -2.21
CA HIS A 69 -1.15 4.85 -3.29
C HIS A 69 -2.39 5.69 -3.59
N ASN A 70 -3.04 6.16 -2.51
CA ASN A 70 -4.22 7.03 -2.50
C ASN A 70 -4.17 8.15 -3.56
N ALA A 71 -5.03 8.06 -4.57
CA ALA A 71 -5.11 9.02 -5.67
C ALA A 71 -5.55 10.43 -5.23
N ARG A 72 -6.25 10.57 -4.10
CA ARG A 72 -6.66 11.87 -3.55
C ARG A 72 -5.48 12.73 -3.09
N ARG A 73 -4.32 12.13 -2.86
CA ARG A 73 -3.06 12.84 -2.57
C ARG A 73 -2.39 13.41 -3.82
N GLY A 74 -3.02 13.25 -4.99
CA GLY A 74 -2.59 13.82 -6.26
C GLY A 74 -1.77 12.86 -7.11
N PHE A 75 -1.69 13.18 -8.41
CA PHE A 75 -1.06 12.35 -9.45
C PHE A 75 0.36 11.91 -9.08
N PHE A 76 1.20 12.84 -8.60
CA PHE A 76 2.59 12.52 -8.28
C PHE A 76 2.69 11.48 -7.17
N PHE A 77 1.86 11.62 -6.11
CA PHE A 77 1.84 10.67 -5.01
C PHE A 77 1.44 9.27 -5.48
N SER A 78 0.31 9.15 -6.18
CA SER A 78 -0.20 7.85 -6.64
C SER A 78 0.68 7.19 -7.71
N HIS A 79 1.42 7.99 -8.49
CA HIS A 79 2.27 7.46 -9.56
C HIS A 79 3.60 6.90 -9.05
N ILE A 80 4.33 7.68 -8.23
CA ILE A 80 5.67 7.29 -7.75
C ILE A 80 5.95 7.80 -6.32
N GLY A 81 5.31 8.88 -5.89
CA GLY A 81 5.55 9.51 -4.59
C GLY A 81 5.35 8.58 -3.41
N TRP A 82 4.38 7.66 -3.48
CA TRP A 82 4.12 6.67 -2.44
C TRP A 82 5.28 5.71 -2.17
N LEU A 83 6.19 5.51 -3.13
CA LEU A 83 7.41 4.71 -2.96
C LEU A 83 8.56 5.50 -2.33
N MET A 84 8.47 6.83 -2.33
CA MET A 84 9.53 7.73 -1.88
C MET A 84 9.29 8.27 -0.48
N VAL A 85 8.12 7.99 0.11
CA VAL A 85 7.77 8.40 1.46
C VAL A 85 7.33 7.20 2.29
N ARG A 86 7.36 7.37 3.60
CA ARG A 86 6.81 6.37 4.52
C ARG A 86 5.31 6.23 4.31
N LYS A 87 4.82 4.99 4.48
CA LYS A 87 3.39 4.68 4.41
C LYS A 87 2.67 5.33 5.61
N HIS A 88 1.44 5.78 5.38
CA HIS A 88 0.62 6.32 6.44
C HIS A 88 0.26 5.21 7.46
N PRO A 89 0.16 5.50 8.77
CA PRO A 89 -0.12 4.49 9.80
C PRO A 89 -1.35 3.62 9.53
N ALA A 90 -2.42 4.23 8.99
CA ALA A 90 -3.64 3.52 8.61
C ALA A 90 -3.39 2.43 7.55
N VAL A 91 -2.33 2.54 6.74
CA VAL A 91 -1.95 1.51 5.78
C VAL A 91 -1.49 0.23 6.50
N PHE A 92 -0.74 0.35 7.60
CA PHE A 92 -0.30 -0.81 8.37
C PHE A 92 -1.46 -1.47 9.11
N GLU A 93 -2.29 -0.68 9.79
CA GLU A 93 -3.46 -1.17 10.52
C GLU A 93 -4.47 -1.88 9.60
N ALA A 94 -4.71 -1.31 8.43
CA ALA A 94 -5.62 -1.89 7.44
C ALA A 94 -5.00 -3.11 6.74
N GLY A 95 -3.69 -3.10 6.50
CA GLY A 95 -2.94 -4.21 5.90
C GLY A 95 -2.99 -5.48 6.74
N ARG A 96 -2.94 -5.37 8.08
CA ARG A 96 -3.11 -6.51 9.00
C ARG A 96 -4.47 -7.20 8.89
N LYS A 97 -5.48 -6.49 8.39
CA LYS A 97 -6.86 -6.99 8.22
C LYS A 97 -7.11 -7.59 6.84
N VAL A 98 -6.11 -7.59 5.95
CA VAL A 98 -6.20 -8.21 4.63
C VAL A 98 -5.96 -9.71 4.79
N ASP A 99 -6.94 -10.51 4.36
CA ASP A 99 -6.76 -11.96 4.30
C ASP A 99 -5.67 -12.33 3.29
N MET A 100 -4.65 -13.04 3.75
CA MET A 100 -3.50 -13.52 2.98
C MET A 100 -3.30 -15.04 3.13
N SER A 101 -4.22 -15.77 3.76
CA SER A 101 -4.04 -17.18 4.11
C SER A 101 -3.81 -18.07 2.89
N ASP A 102 -4.43 -17.73 1.76
CA ASP A 102 -4.25 -18.43 0.49
C ASP A 102 -2.85 -18.27 -0.10
N ILE A 103 -2.28 -17.07 0.05
CA ILE A 103 -0.93 -16.76 -0.44
C ILE A 103 0.12 -17.39 0.48
N GLU A 104 -0.15 -17.41 1.78
CA GLU A 104 0.72 -18.02 2.79
C GLU A 104 0.74 -19.54 2.71
N ALA A 105 -0.35 -20.16 2.28
CA ALA A 105 -0.40 -21.59 1.97
C ALA A 105 0.38 -21.95 0.69
N ASP A 106 0.68 -20.98 -0.18
CA ASP A 106 1.45 -21.20 -1.39
C ASP A 106 2.96 -21.17 -1.12
N TRP A 107 3.55 -22.34 -0.92
CA TRP A 107 4.99 -22.49 -0.65
C TRP A 107 5.88 -21.84 -1.72
N LEU A 108 5.44 -21.77 -2.98
CA LEU A 108 6.25 -21.18 -4.06
C LEU A 108 6.29 -19.66 -3.93
N VAL A 109 5.17 -19.04 -3.55
CA VAL A 109 5.11 -17.60 -3.27
C VAL A 109 5.91 -17.27 -2.01
N MET A 110 5.79 -18.10 -0.98
CA MET A 110 6.56 -17.94 0.26
C MET A 110 8.06 -18.17 0.05
N PHE A 111 8.44 -19.09 -0.84
CA PHE A 111 9.82 -19.25 -1.29
C PHE A 111 10.32 -17.96 -1.96
N GLN A 112 9.56 -17.40 -2.90
CA GLN A 112 9.92 -16.14 -3.54
C GLN A 112 10.06 -15.01 -2.50
N LYS A 113 9.12 -14.87 -1.57
CA LYS A 113 9.20 -13.89 -0.47
C LYS A 113 10.50 -14.03 0.33
N LYS A 114 10.91 -15.25 0.66
CA LYS A 114 12.12 -15.54 1.45
C LYS A 114 13.41 -15.11 0.74
N TYR A 115 13.47 -15.25 -0.58
CA TYR A 115 14.72 -15.03 -1.34
C TYR A 115 14.73 -13.74 -2.17
N ASN A 116 13.59 -13.09 -2.36
CA ASN A 116 13.49 -11.84 -3.09
C ASN A 116 13.85 -10.65 -2.19
N LYS A 117 15.15 -10.36 -2.11
CA LYS A 117 15.73 -9.21 -1.40
C LYS A 117 15.61 -7.89 -2.18
N ASN A 118 15.03 -7.91 -3.38
CA ASN A 118 14.98 -6.76 -4.30
C ASN A 118 13.72 -5.90 -4.12
N GLY A 119 12.88 -6.20 -3.14
CA GLY A 119 11.73 -5.37 -2.80
C GLY A 119 12.17 -4.19 -1.94
N VAL A 120 11.56 -3.03 -2.21
CA VAL A 120 11.61 -1.76 -1.48
C VAL A 120 12.04 -1.95 -0.01
N PRO A 121 12.98 -1.13 0.51
CA PRO A 121 13.60 -1.37 1.81
C PRO A 121 12.55 -1.66 2.90
N GLU A 122 12.85 -2.65 3.74
CA GLU A 122 11.96 -3.27 4.75
C GLU A 122 11.08 -2.23 5.47
N HIS A 123 11.62 -1.05 5.82
CA HIS A 123 10.90 0.05 6.50
C HIS A 123 9.72 0.68 5.71
N LEU A 124 9.57 0.41 4.42
CA LEU A 124 8.44 0.87 3.61
C LEU A 124 7.36 -0.22 3.44
N VAL A 125 7.59 -1.42 4.00
CA VAL A 125 6.79 -2.61 3.67
C VAL A 125 6.45 -3.45 4.90
N ALA A 126 7.42 -3.64 5.78
CA ALA A 126 7.26 -4.19 7.12
C ALA A 126 6.76 -3.11 8.07
N GLU A 127 6.11 -3.56 9.13
CA GLU A 127 5.80 -2.65 10.21
C GLU A 127 7.07 -1.98 10.73
N PRO A 128 6.98 -0.70 11.08
CA PRO A 128 8.07 -0.01 11.75
C PRO A 128 8.42 -0.78 13.02
N ASP A 129 9.72 -0.95 13.25
CA ASP A 129 10.23 -1.49 14.51
C ASP A 129 9.68 -0.60 15.65
N PRO A 130 9.08 -1.16 16.71
CA PRO A 130 8.66 -0.37 17.87
C PRO A 130 9.79 0.50 18.45
N GLU A 131 11.06 0.16 18.21
CA GLU A 131 12.23 0.96 18.60
C GLU A 131 12.69 1.99 17.54
N ASP A 132 12.07 2.07 16.36
CA ASP A 132 12.38 3.08 15.34
C ASP A 132 11.97 4.48 15.84
N LYS A 133 12.96 5.16 16.43
CA LYS A 133 12.83 6.53 16.95
C LYS A 133 12.38 7.53 15.90
N VAL A 134 12.74 7.31 14.62
CA VAL A 134 12.34 8.20 13.53
C VAL A 134 10.86 8.01 13.22
N PHE A 135 10.37 6.75 13.21
CA PHE A 135 8.94 6.47 13.01
C PHE A 135 8.08 7.06 14.13
N ASN A 136 8.48 6.86 15.38
CA ASN A 136 7.76 7.40 16.53
C ASN A 136 7.69 8.93 16.53
N GLN A 137 8.69 9.61 15.96
CA GLN A 137 8.70 11.06 15.80
C GLN A 137 7.78 11.54 14.66
N ASP A 138 7.77 10.85 13.52
CA ASP A 138 6.86 11.15 12.40
C ASP A 138 5.39 10.91 12.77
N GLU A 139 5.09 9.83 13.51
CA GLU A 139 3.78 9.55 14.13
C GLU A 139 3.35 10.68 15.07
N ALA A 140 4.25 11.12 15.95
CA ALA A 140 3.97 12.22 16.87
C ALA A 140 3.65 13.52 16.12
N LEU A 141 4.39 13.82 15.04
CA LEU A 141 4.14 14.98 14.18
C LEU A 141 2.79 14.89 13.44
N LEU A 142 2.44 13.72 12.90
CA LEU A 142 1.14 13.47 12.26
C LEU A 142 -0.04 13.61 13.23
N MET A 143 0.13 13.09 14.46
CA MET A 143 -0.87 13.23 15.53
C MET A 143 -1.02 14.69 15.96
N GLU A 144 0.07 15.44 16.01
CA GLU A 144 0.07 16.86 16.34
C GLU A 144 -0.58 17.72 15.24
N ASP A 145 -0.34 17.42 13.97
CA ASP A 145 -0.99 18.08 12.84
C ASP A 145 -2.52 17.88 12.86
N LYS A 146 -2.98 16.63 13.02
CA LYS A 146 -4.43 16.32 13.17
C LYS A 146 -5.07 17.04 14.34
N ARG A 147 -4.35 17.15 15.47
CA ARG A 147 -4.82 17.90 16.65
C ARG A 147 -4.93 19.39 16.35
N THR A 148 -4.00 19.93 15.59
CA THR A 148 -3.94 21.35 15.24
C THR A 148 -5.05 21.71 14.26
N ASP A 149 -5.31 20.87 13.26
CA ASP A 149 -6.40 21.04 12.30
C ASP A 149 -7.78 20.90 12.96
N SER A 150 -7.95 19.94 13.87
CA SER A 150 -9.18 19.81 14.66
C SER A 150 -9.46 21.07 15.50
N LYS A 151 -8.42 21.65 16.13
CA LYS A 151 -8.53 22.92 16.86
C LYS A 151 -8.89 24.10 15.96
N LYS A 152 -8.27 24.22 14.78
CA LYS A 152 -8.58 25.28 13.81
C LYS A 152 -10.03 25.16 13.31
N MET A 153 -10.50 23.95 13.07
CA MET A 153 -11.87 23.69 12.61
C MET A 153 -12.90 24.00 13.71
N ALA A 154 -12.61 23.66 14.97
CA ALA A 154 -13.46 24.04 16.11
C ALA A 154 -13.52 25.57 16.30
N ALA A 155 -12.39 26.27 16.15
CA ALA A 155 -12.32 27.72 16.27
C ALA A 155 -13.11 28.44 15.15
N SER A 156 -13.08 27.93 13.92
CA SER A 156 -13.86 28.50 12.82
C SER A 156 -15.36 28.31 13.00
N LEU A 157 -15.80 27.17 13.56
CA LEU A 157 -17.21 26.91 13.88
C LEU A 157 -17.73 27.82 14.99
N ILE A 158 -16.94 28.10 16.03
CA ILE A 158 -17.30 29.06 17.08
C ILE A 158 -17.45 30.46 16.48
N THR A 159 -16.46 30.89 15.68
CA THR A 159 -16.50 32.20 15.01
C THR A 159 -17.68 32.34 14.05
N ALA A 160 -18.03 31.27 13.31
CA ALA A 160 -19.19 31.26 12.43
C ALA A 160 -20.52 31.32 13.20
N LYS A 161 -20.60 30.64 14.35
CA LYS A 161 -21.78 30.66 15.23
C LYS A 161 -22.00 32.05 15.84
N ASP A 162 -20.95 32.72 16.27
CA ASP A 162 -21.04 34.06 16.85
C ASP A 162 -21.47 35.09 15.80
N ARG A 163 -20.95 35.03 14.57
CA ARG A 163 -21.41 35.87 13.44
C ARG A 163 -22.86 35.61 13.02
N SER A 164 -23.37 34.40 13.25
CA SER A 164 -24.76 34.06 12.92
C SER A 164 -25.76 34.64 13.92
N LYS A 165 -25.37 34.77 15.20
CA LYS A 165 -26.18 35.39 16.26
C LYS A 165 -26.27 36.91 16.11
N GLU A 166 -25.18 37.54 15.67
CA GLU A 166 -25.13 39.00 15.45
C GLU A 166 -26.01 39.46 14.27
N LYS A 167 -26.32 38.57 13.31
CA LYS A 167 -27.22 38.87 12.18
C LYS A 167 -28.71 38.63 12.47
N GLN A 168 -29.06 38.08 13.64
CA GLN A 168 -30.44 37.77 14.03
C GLN A 168 -30.96 38.66 15.18
N GLY A 169 -30.16 39.61 15.67
CA GLY A 169 -30.57 40.69 16.58
C GLY A 169 -30.68 42.01 15.83
#